data_AF-A0A2K9LHZ3-F1
#
_entry.id   AF-A0A2K9LHZ3-F1
#
_cell.length_a   1.000
_cell.length_b   1.000
_cell.length_c   1.000
_cell.angle_alpha   90.00
_cell.angle_beta   90.00
_cell.angle_gamma   90.00
#
_symmetry.space_group_name_H-M   'P 1'
#
loop_
_entity.id
_entity.type
_entity.pdbx_description
1 polymer ?
#
loop_
_entity_poly.entity_id
_entity_poly.type
_entity_poly.pdbx_seq_one_letter_code
_entity_poly.pdbx_strand_id
1 'polypeptide(L)'
;MLKLQFKDQRLPAVWLVESITTLGSDPKNLIVIKEDGIEPHHAEIRKDGDALYLSDLGSFKGTFVNGTKVGKHFQLRSGDVIKLANVELLIVEPKAVAEKPKSVAPSVRSDWSIMALSGPLKGKSIMIHGSMVFGRSSSCDIAISDAHMSRRHAEINLKGGVLRIVDLQSSNGTCVNGQKVGEQVLKPGDKISFDHLTFLVAGPVGAAVAQDDEDDDDEATVFRAAPIPRAPQAPKPTVRPIPKASPAAEASVSAPQAKSKAPIIIGALVVLIAVVAGAAFMMLQK
;
A
#
# COMPACT_ATOMS: atom_id res chain seq x y z
N MET A 1 4.81 -9.31 -18.00
CA MET A 1 3.54 -9.78 -17.39
C MET A 1 2.42 -8.85 -17.84
N LEU A 2 1.36 -9.37 -18.45
CA LEU A 2 0.29 -8.56 -19.06
C LEU A 2 -0.78 -8.14 -18.03
N LYS A 3 -1.47 -7.02 -18.33
CA LYS A 3 -2.65 -6.56 -17.59
C LYS A 3 -3.90 -6.71 -18.44
N LEU A 4 -5.01 -6.96 -17.78
CA LEU A 4 -6.35 -6.86 -18.35
C LEU A 4 -7.01 -5.58 -17.87
N GLN A 5 -7.44 -4.72 -18.80
CA GLN A 5 -8.05 -3.43 -18.48
C GLN A 5 -9.42 -3.31 -19.12
N PHE A 6 -10.43 -2.85 -18.38
CA PHE A 6 -11.70 -2.48 -19.00
C PHE A 6 -11.52 -1.25 -19.88
N LYS A 7 -11.98 -1.29 -21.12
CA LYS A 7 -11.78 -0.22 -22.09
C LYS A 7 -12.47 1.08 -21.68
N ASP A 8 -13.60 0.97 -20.98
CA ASP A 8 -14.33 2.07 -20.35
C ASP A 8 -13.71 2.56 -19.03
N GLN A 9 -12.64 1.91 -18.56
CA GLN A 9 -11.91 2.22 -17.33
C GLN A 9 -12.78 2.20 -16.06
N ARG A 10 -13.92 1.50 -16.07
CA ARG A 10 -14.82 1.42 -14.90
C ARG A 10 -14.25 0.65 -13.71
N LEU A 11 -13.24 -0.18 -13.97
CA LEU A 11 -12.51 -0.94 -12.96
C LEU A 11 -11.00 -0.82 -13.20
N PRO A 12 -10.18 -0.87 -12.14
CA PRO A 12 -8.73 -0.83 -12.27
C PRO A 12 -8.23 -2.04 -13.07
N ALA A 13 -7.12 -1.83 -13.80
CA ALA A 13 -6.50 -2.90 -14.58
C ALA A 13 -5.99 -4.02 -13.65
N VAL A 14 -6.33 -5.26 -14.00
CA VAL A 14 -5.99 -6.46 -13.23
C VAL A 14 -4.75 -7.10 -13.82
N TRP A 15 -3.78 -7.44 -12.98
CA TRP A 15 -2.60 -8.18 -13.41
C TRP A 15 -2.96 -9.65 -13.66
N LEU A 16 -2.57 -10.19 -14.82
CA LEU A 16 -2.75 -11.60 -15.14
C LEU A 16 -1.58 -12.41 -14.57
N VAL A 17 -1.60 -12.56 -13.24
CA VAL A 17 -0.58 -13.27 -12.46
C VAL A 17 -0.93 -14.74 -12.24
N GLU A 18 -2.22 -15.04 -12.09
CA GLU A 18 -2.70 -16.40 -11.84
C GLU A 18 -2.49 -17.32 -13.04
N SER A 19 -2.34 -18.63 -12.78
CA SER A 19 -2.25 -19.63 -13.85
C SER A 19 -3.58 -19.76 -14.62
N ILE A 20 -4.70 -19.50 -13.94
CA ILE A 20 -6.04 -19.46 -14.52
C ILE A 20 -6.75 -18.23 -13.97
N THR A 21 -7.24 -17.36 -14.85
CA THR A 21 -8.08 -16.20 -14.53
C THR A 21 -9.47 -16.42 -15.10
N THR A 22 -10.49 -16.53 -14.24
CA THR A 22 -11.88 -16.73 -14.67
C THR A 22 -12.63 -15.41 -14.80
N LEU A 23 -13.47 -15.30 -15.84
CA LEU A 23 -14.29 -14.13 -16.14
C LEU A 23 -15.77 -14.54 -16.24
N GLY A 24 -16.65 -13.79 -15.58
CA GLY A 24 -18.09 -14.05 -15.64
C GLY A 24 -18.86 -13.26 -14.59
N SER A 25 -20.18 -13.44 -14.55
CA SER A 25 -21.07 -12.75 -13.61
C SER A 25 -21.13 -13.41 -12.23
N ASP A 26 -20.71 -14.67 -12.10
CA ASP A 26 -20.66 -15.36 -10.81
C ASP A 26 -19.64 -14.68 -9.88
N PRO A 27 -19.99 -14.40 -8.61
CA PRO A 27 -19.08 -13.79 -7.65
C PRO A 27 -17.85 -14.64 -7.30
N LYS A 28 -17.81 -15.94 -7.66
CA LYS A 28 -16.66 -16.82 -7.50
C LYS A 28 -15.59 -16.62 -8.56
N ASN A 29 -15.86 -15.88 -9.64
CA ASN A 29 -14.84 -15.60 -10.64
C ASN A 29 -13.81 -14.60 -10.11
N LEU A 30 -12.59 -14.68 -10.64
CA LEU A 30 -11.54 -13.72 -10.31
C LEU A 30 -11.85 -12.33 -10.85
N ILE A 31 -12.49 -12.25 -12.02
CA ILE A 31 -12.96 -10.99 -12.60
C ILE A 31 -14.48 -11.08 -12.75
N VAL A 32 -15.18 -10.46 -11.82
CA VAL A 32 -16.65 -10.43 -11.78
C VAL A 32 -17.17 -9.29 -12.65
N ILE A 33 -17.99 -9.63 -13.65
CA ILE A 33 -18.57 -8.68 -14.60
C ILE A 33 -20.09 -8.77 -14.51
N LYS A 34 -20.71 -7.78 -13.87
CA LYS A 34 -22.16 -7.69 -13.67
C LYS A 34 -22.81 -6.92 -14.82
N GLU A 35 -22.81 -7.51 -16.00
CA GLU A 35 -23.36 -6.90 -17.22
C GLU A 35 -24.30 -7.86 -17.95
N ASP A 36 -25.26 -7.29 -18.68
CA ASP A 36 -26.28 -8.05 -19.36
C ASP A 36 -25.70 -8.88 -20.52
N GLY A 37 -25.96 -10.19 -20.44
CA GLY A 37 -25.44 -11.17 -21.40
C GLY A 37 -24.03 -11.66 -21.08
N ILE A 38 -23.54 -11.46 -19.85
CA ILE A 38 -22.39 -12.17 -19.30
C ILE A 38 -22.86 -13.35 -18.45
N GLU A 39 -22.44 -14.54 -18.84
CA GLU A 39 -22.73 -15.80 -18.16
C GLU A 39 -21.98 -15.92 -16.83
N PRO A 40 -22.49 -16.75 -15.89
CA PRO A 40 -21.84 -17.02 -14.62
C PRO A 40 -20.38 -17.44 -14.78
N HIS A 41 -20.07 -18.28 -15.77
CA HIS A 41 -18.70 -18.62 -16.18
C HIS A 41 -18.59 -18.40 -17.68
N HIS A 42 -18.16 -17.21 -18.11
CA HIS A 42 -18.20 -16.79 -19.50
C HIS A 42 -16.94 -17.21 -20.26
N ALA A 43 -15.78 -16.91 -19.69
CA ALA A 43 -14.49 -17.20 -20.31
C ALA A 43 -13.41 -17.45 -19.25
N GLU A 44 -12.33 -18.09 -19.69
CA GLU A 44 -11.12 -18.25 -18.88
C GLU A 44 -9.88 -17.78 -19.66
N ILE A 45 -8.94 -17.18 -18.94
CA ILE A 45 -7.60 -16.89 -19.43
C ILE A 45 -6.62 -17.80 -18.71
N ARG A 46 -5.97 -18.69 -19.44
CA ARG A 46 -4.92 -19.56 -18.92
C ARG A 46 -3.55 -18.99 -19.26
N LYS A 47 -2.66 -18.99 -18.29
CA LYS A 47 -1.25 -18.65 -18.47
C LYS A 47 -0.42 -19.92 -18.59
N ASP A 48 0.34 -20.04 -19.67
CA ASP A 48 1.29 -21.13 -19.92
C ASP A 48 2.66 -20.52 -20.28
N GLY A 49 3.59 -20.57 -19.33
CA GLY A 49 4.83 -19.81 -19.38
C GLY A 49 4.57 -18.29 -19.46
N ASP A 50 5.03 -17.68 -20.55
CA ASP A 50 4.80 -16.26 -20.86
C ASP A 50 3.59 -16.02 -21.79
N ALA A 51 2.99 -17.09 -22.33
CA ALA A 51 1.85 -17.00 -23.21
C ALA A 51 0.53 -17.01 -22.43
N LEU A 52 -0.42 -16.21 -22.90
CA LEU A 52 -1.79 -16.21 -22.41
C LEU A 52 -2.71 -16.82 -23.46
N TYR A 53 -3.69 -17.58 -23.01
CA TYR A 53 -4.68 -18.20 -23.86
C TYR A 53 -6.08 -17.97 -23.32
N LEU A 54 -6.96 -17.43 -24.14
CA LEU A 54 -8.37 -17.24 -23.86
C LEU A 54 -9.17 -18.43 -24.39
N SER A 55 -10.09 -18.91 -23.57
CA SER A 55 -11.08 -19.93 -23.93
C SER A 55 -12.48 -19.42 -23.61
N ASP A 56 -13.39 -19.55 -24.56
CA ASP A 56 -14.83 -19.37 -24.31
C ASP A 56 -15.39 -20.60 -23.59
N LEU A 57 -16.20 -20.39 -22.55
CA LEU A 57 -16.79 -21.47 -21.75
C LEU A 57 -18.24 -21.80 -22.17
N GLY A 58 -18.58 -21.55 -23.44
CA GLY A 58 -19.92 -21.78 -23.97
C GLY A 58 -20.85 -20.60 -23.76
N SER A 59 -20.33 -19.37 -23.87
CA SER A 59 -21.15 -18.17 -23.73
C SER A 59 -22.19 -18.08 -24.87
N PHE A 60 -23.39 -17.61 -24.56
CA PHE A 60 -24.50 -17.49 -25.50
C PHE A 60 -24.22 -16.41 -26.55
N LYS A 61 -23.71 -15.25 -26.11
CA LYS A 61 -23.33 -14.15 -27.01
C LYS A 61 -21.95 -14.34 -27.65
N GLY A 62 -21.14 -15.26 -27.15
CA GLY A 62 -19.79 -15.53 -27.64
C GLY A 62 -18.73 -14.59 -27.04
N THR A 63 -17.52 -15.13 -26.94
CA THR A 63 -16.28 -14.37 -26.70
C THR A 63 -15.59 -14.04 -28.03
N PHE A 64 -15.11 -12.81 -28.19
CA PHE A 64 -14.41 -12.36 -29.39
C PHE A 64 -13.07 -11.70 -29.04
N VAL A 65 -12.09 -11.81 -29.92
CA VAL A 65 -10.84 -11.05 -29.86
C VAL A 65 -10.64 -10.32 -31.18
N ASN A 66 -10.48 -8.98 -31.11
CA ASN A 66 -10.32 -8.11 -32.29
C ASN A 66 -11.41 -8.36 -33.37
N GLY A 67 -12.64 -8.65 -32.94
CA GLY A 67 -13.78 -8.94 -33.82
C GLY A 67 -13.90 -10.39 -34.30
N THR A 68 -12.92 -11.26 -34.00
CA THR A 68 -12.94 -12.69 -34.36
C THR A 68 -13.47 -13.52 -33.21
N LYS A 69 -14.43 -14.43 -33.46
CA LYS A 69 -14.98 -15.31 -32.42
C LYS A 69 -13.92 -16.29 -31.94
N VAL A 70 -13.77 -16.41 -30.63
CA VAL A 70 -12.79 -17.30 -29.98
C VAL A 70 -13.36 -18.72 -29.86
N GLY A 71 -12.51 -19.70 -30.16
CA GLY A 71 -12.80 -21.13 -29.96
C GLY A 71 -12.23 -21.66 -28.64
N LYS A 72 -11.74 -22.91 -28.62
CA LYS A 72 -11.19 -23.55 -27.42
C LYS A 72 -9.85 -22.98 -26.94
N HIS A 73 -9.08 -22.33 -27.81
CA HIS A 73 -7.77 -21.79 -27.44
C HIS A 73 -7.40 -20.64 -28.38
N PHE A 74 -7.35 -19.42 -27.86
CA PHE A 74 -6.90 -18.25 -28.61
C PHE A 74 -5.75 -17.59 -27.86
N GLN A 75 -4.57 -17.52 -28.48
CA GLN A 75 -3.42 -16.88 -27.86
C GLN A 75 -3.62 -15.36 -27.81
N LEU A 76 -3.57 -14.79 -26.62
CA LEU A 76 -3.66 -13.34 -26.38
C LEU A 76 -2.28 -12.69 -26.44
N ARG A 77 -2.24 -11.49 -27.01
CA ARG A 77 -1.07 -10.61 -27.10
C ARG A 77 -1.40 -9.22 -26.55
N SER A 78 -0.35 -8.44 -26.29
CA SER A 78 -0.49 -7.01 -26.02
C SER A 78 -1.26 -6.30 -27.12
N GLY A 79 -2.16 -5.40 -26.72
CA GLY A 79 -3.03 -4.65 -27.62
C GLY A 79 -4.32 -5.36 -28.01
N ASP A 80 -4.48 -6.66 -27.69
CA ASP A 80 -5.69 -7.40 -28.04
C ASP A 80 -6.91 -6.90 -27.26
N VAL A 81 -8.00 -6.67 -27.99
CA VAL A 81 -9.30 -6.32 -27.41
C VAL A 81 -10.17 -7.57 -27.34
N ILE A 82 -10.44 -8.01 -26.13
CA ILE A 82 -11.39 -9.07 -25.81
C ILE A 82 -12.78 -8.44 -25.66
N LYS A 83 -13.76 -8.97 -26.38
CA LYS A 83 -15.16 -8.57 -26.25
C LYS A 83 -15.97 -9.74 -25.71
N LEU A 84 -16.59 -9.51 -24.55
CA LEU A 84 -17.52 -10.42 -23.89
C LEU A 84 -18.89 -9.75 -23.92
N ALA A 85 -19.81 -10.23 -24.76
CA ALA A 85 -21.09 -9.57 -25.01
C ALA A 85 -20.92 -8.05 -25.33
N ASN A 86 -21.33 -7.18 -24.41
CA ASN A 86 -21.26 -5.72 -24.54
C ASN A 86 -20.03 -5.10 -23.88
N VAL A 87 -19.17 -5.91 -23.27
CA VAL A 87 -18.00 -5.48 -22.50
C VAL A 87 -16.74 -5.65 -23.33
N GLU A 88 -15.90 -4.62 -23.35
CA GLU A 88 -14.60 -4.65 -24.01
C GLU A 88 -13.46 -4.53 -22.99
N LEU A 89 -12.51 -5.46 -23.08
CA LEU A 89 -11.33 -5.56 -22.22
C LEU A 89 -10.10 -5.51 -23.11
N LEU A 90 -9.09 -4.74 -22.73
CA LEU A 90 -7.83 -4.60 -23.45
C LEU A 90 -6.72 -5.36 -22.70
N ILE A 91 -5.97 -6.17 -23.44
CA ILE A 91 -4.70 -6.72 -22.96
C ILE A 91 -3.62 -5.68 -23.14
N VAL A 92 -3.01 -5.26 -22.04
CA VAL A 92 -2.01 -4.20 -22.04
C VAL A 92 -0.70 -4.80 -21.56
N GLU A 93 0.34 -4.73 -22.38
CA GLU A 93 1.68 -4.81 -21.82
C GLU A 93 1.86 -3.65 -20.87
N PRO A 94 2.32 -3.89 -19.63
CA PRO A 94 3.04 -2.83 -18.96
C PRO A 94 4.22 -2.56 -19.88
N LYS A 95 4.11 -1.49 -20.65
CA LYS A 95 5.25 -0.81 -21.24
C LYS A 95 6.33 -0.87 -20.17
N ALA A 96 7.55 -1.30 -20.50
CA ALA A 96 8.69 -1.32 -19.58
C ALA A 96 9.14 0.11 -19.17
N VAL A 97 8.18 1.04 -19.13
CA VAL A 97 8.22 2.41 -18.70
C VAL A 97 6.94 2.59 -17.88
N ALA A 98 7.12 2.81 -16.60
CA ALA A 98 6.07 3.09 -15.62
C ALA A 98 5.04 4.09 -16.17
N GLU A 99 3.78 3.68 -16.27
CA GLU A 99 2.65 4.60 -16.43
C GLU A 99 1.75 4.47 -15.20
N LYS A 100 1.98 5.37 -14.24
CA LYS A 100 1.00 5.89 -13.28
C LYS A 100 0.20 7.04 -13.98
N PRO A 101 -1.00 7.42 -13.51
CA PRO A 101 -2.00 8.13 -14.30
C PRO A 101 -1.53 9.52 -14.77
N LYS A 102 -1.96 9.90 -15.98
CA LYS A 102 -1.74 11.23 -16.58
C LYS A 102 -2.22 12.33 -15.61
N SER A 103 -1.27 13.09 -15.07
CA SER A 103 -1.47 14.49 -14.68
C SER A 103 -0.58 15.35 -15.58
N VAL A 104 -1.17 16.41 -16.12
CA VAL A 104 -0.61 17.30 -17.14
C VAL A 104 0.25 18.36 -16.44
N ALA A 105 1.55 18.09 -16.23
CA ALA A 105 2.62 19.05 -15.90
C ALA A 105 3.96 18.29 -15.72
N PRO A 106 5.14 18.92 -15.93
CA PRO A 106 6.42 18.21 -15.94
C PRO A 106 6.72 17.59 -14.57
N SER A 107 6.56 16.28 -14.44
CA SER A 107 6.80 15.57 -13.18
C SER A 107 8.29 15.27 -13.03
N VAL A 108 8.88 15.96 -12.06
CA VAL A 108 10.14 15.57 -11.42
C VAL A 108 10.05 14.09 -11.07
N ARG A 109 10.94 13.27 -11.64
CA ARG A 109 11.11 11.86 -11.20
C ARG A 109 11.51 11.91 -9.73
N SER A 110 10.65 11.40 -8.85
CA SER A 110 10.96 11.32 -7.44
C SER A 110 11.69 10.02 -7.15
N ASP A 111 12.92 10.10 -6.64
CA ASP A 111 13.68 8.93 -6.16
C ASP A 111 13.22 8.48 -4.75
N TRP A 112 12.05 8.94 -4.30
CA TRP A 112 11.47 8.54 -3.03
C TRP A 112 10.75 7.20 -3.16
N SER A 113 11.06 6.28 -2.26
CA SER A 113 10.38 5.00 -2.12
C SER A 113 10.21 4.62 -0.65
N ILE A 114 9.27 3.73 -0.38
CA ILE A 114 9.15 3.10 0.93
C ILE A 114 9.24 1.58 0.78
N MET A 115 10.05 0.95 1.63
CA MET A 115 10.23 -0.49 1.63
C MET A 115 9.50 -1.11 2.82
N ALA A 116 8.60 -2.05 2.57
CA ALA A 116 7.92 -2.76 3.66
C ALA A 116 8.91 -3.71 4.37
N LEU A 117 9.07 -3.52 5.67
CA LEU A 117 9.90 -4.36 6.53
C LEU A 117 9.10 -5.51 7.17
N SER A 118 7.78 -5.34 7.31
CA SER A 118 6.87 -6.34 7.89
C SER A 118 5.54 -6.45 7.11
N GLY A 119 4.72 -7.41 7.51
CA GLY A 119 3.39 -7.63 6.95
C GLY A 119 3.34 -8.23 5.54
N PRO A 120 2.18 -8.19 4.87
CA PRO A 120 1.94 -8.84 3.58
C PRO A 120 2.80 -8.31 2.42
N LEU A 121 3.36 -7.11 2.58
CA LEU A 121 4.20 -6.48 1.56
C LEU A 121 5.70 -6.61 1.83
N LYS A 122 6.12 -7.33 2.88
CA LYS A 122 7.54 -7.44 3.29
C LYS A 122 8.48 -7.67 2.09
N GLY A 123 9.52 -6.83 2.01
CA GLY A 123 10.52 -6.86 0.95
C GLY A 123 10.15 -6.08 -0.31
N LYS A 124 8.90 -5.62 -0.46
CA LYS A 124 8.49 -4.79 -1.60
C LYS A 124 8.87 -3.34 -1.37
N SER A 125 9.42 -2.71 -2.41
CA SER A 125 9.64 -1.25 -2.47
C SER A 125 8.53 -0.60 -3.30
N ILE A 126 7.99 0.50 -2.78
CA ILE A 126 6.89 1.26 -3.37
C ILE A 126 7.40 2.67 -3.66
N MET A 127 7.44 3.04 -4.94
CA MET A 127 7.82 4.40 -5.36
C MET A 127 6.71 5.39 -5.00
N ILE A 128 7.06 6.44 -4.25
CA ILE A 128 6.13 7.50 -3.90
C ILE A 128 6.23 8.64 -4.91
N HIS A 129 5.08 9.10 -5.36
CA HIS A 129 4.96 10.25 -6.21
C HIS A 129 3.67 11.00 -5.87
N GLY A 130 3.64 12.33 -6.02
CA GLY A 130 2.45 13.13 -5.69
C GLY A 130 1.82 12.74 -4.34
N SER A 131 0.50 12.64 -4.29
CA SER A 131 -0.26 12.12 -3.15
C SER A 131 -0.57 10.63 -3.34
N MET A 132 -0.37 9.82 -2.30
CA MET A 132 -0.72 8.40 -2.28
C MET A 132 -1.33 8.00 -0.93
N VAL A 133 -2.50 7.39 -0.95
CA VAL A 133 -3.23 6.93 0.24
C VAL A 133 -2.94 5.47 0.53
N PHE A 134 -2.64 5.19 1.80
CA PHE A 134 -2.44 3.86 2.37
C PHE A 134 -3.66 3.45 3.18
N GLY A 135 -4.11 2.21 3.03
CA GLY A 135 -5.20 1.68 3.86
C GLY A 135 -5.57 0.24 3.50
N ARG A 136 -6.50 -0.34 4.25
CA ARG A 136 -7.02 -1.69 3.96
C ARG A 136 -8.07 -1.74 2.87
N SER A 137 -8.68 -0.61 2.53
CA SER A 137 -9.70 -0.55 1.48
C SER A 137 -9.05 -0.71 0.11
N SER A 138 -9.70 -1.46 -0.78
CA SER A 138 -9.31 -1.55 -2.19
C SER A 138 -9.39 -0.22 -2.95
N SER A 139 -10.04 0.79 -2.36
CA SER A 139 -10.11 2.15 -2.89
C SER A 139 -8.87 3.02 -2.63
N CYS A 140 -7.85 2.51 -1.92
CA CYS A 140 -6.61 3.23 -1.65
C CYS A 140 -5.57 2.97 -2.75
N ASP A 141 -4.67 3.92 -2.98
CA ASP A 141 -3.55 3.75 -3.92
C ASP A 141 -2.67 2.57 -3.53
N ILE A 142 -2.44 2.41 -2.22
CA ILE A 142 -1.75 1.25 -1.64
C ILE A 142 -2.70 0.54 -0.69
N ALA A 143 -3.39 -0.47 -1.23
CA ALA A 143 -4.27 -1.36 -0.48
C ALA A 143 -3.46 -2.48 0.21
N ILE A 144 -3.53 -2.54 1.54
CA ILE A 144 -2.90 -3.60 2.35
C ILE A 144 -4.00 -4.29 3.15
N SER A 145 -4.32 -5.52 2.78
CA SER A 145 -5.35 -6.32 3.46
C SER A 145 -4.91 -6.75 4.85
N ASP A 146 -5.03 -5.82 5.80
CA ASP A 146 -4.71 -6.02 7.20
C ASP A 146 -5.86 -5.54 8.10
N ALA A 147 -6.17 -6.32 9.14
CA ALA A 147 -7.29 -6.05 10.03
C ALA A 147 -7.06 -4.83 10.94
N HIS A 148 -5.80 -4.56 11.30
CA HIS A 148 -5.38 -3.46 12.18
C HIS A 148 -5.10 -2.17 11.41
N MET A 149 -5.08 -2.22 10.09
CA MET A 149 -5.02 -1.05 9.24
C MET A 149 -6.42 -0.47 8.98
N SER A 150 -6.55 0.86 8.99
CA SER A 150 -7.81 1.55 8.72
C SER A 150 -8.11 1.56 7.22
N ARG A 151 -9.40 1.70 6.85
CA ARG A 151 -9.84 1.69 5.43
C ARG A 151 -9.07 2.69 4.58
N ARG A 152 -8.94 3.91 5.09
CA ARG A 152 -7.95 4.93 4.69
C ARG A 152 -7.21 5.26 5.97
N HIS A 153 -5.91 5.02 6.02
CA HIS A 153 -5.13 5.07 7.26
C HIS A 153 -4.22 6.29 7.28
N ALA A 154 -3.40 6.45 6.24
CA ALA A 154 -2.52 7.59 6.11
C ALA A 154 -2.37 7.99 4.65
N GLU A 155 -2.01 9.24 4.41
CA GLU A 155 -1.66 9.77 3.10
C GLU A 155 -0.20 10.19 3.12
N ILE A 156 0.56 9.79 2.10
CA ILE A 156 1.92 10.29 1.90
C ILE A 156 1.90 11.22 0.70
N ASN A 157 2.33 12.45 0.95
CA ASN A 157 2.37 13.56 0.00
C ASN A 157 3.81 13.95 -0.31
N LEU A 158 4.15 13.95 -1.59
CA LEU A 158 5.39 14.49 -2.11
C LEU A 158 5.13 15.82 -2.80
N LYS A 159 5.54 16.92 -2.17
CA LYS A 159 5.41 18.28 -2.70
C LYS A 159 6.74 19.00 -2.57
N GLY A 160 7.23 19.59 -3.67
CA GLY A 160 8.50 20.32 -3.67
C GLY A 160 9.72 19.47 -3.28
N GLY A 161 9.69 18.14 -3.54
CA GLY A 161 10.76 17.22 -3.14
C GLY A 161 10.73 16.78 -1.68
N VAL A 162 9.84 17.37 -0.87
CA VAL A 162 9.65 17.04 0.55
C VAL A 162 8.55 15.99 0.68
N LEU A 163 8.88 14.88 1.33
CA LEU A 163 7.95 13.80 1.62
C LEU A 163 7.26 14.07 2.96
N ARG A 164 5.94 13.95 3.01
CA ARG A 164 5.14 14.22 4.20
C ARG A 164 4.12 13.12 4.40
N ILE A 165 3.90 12.70 5.63
CA ILE A 165 2.84 11.77 6.00
C ILE A 165 1.77 12.49 6.82
N VAL A 166 0.51 12.16 6.56
CA VAL A 166 -0.66 12.65 7.28
C VAL A 166 -1.51 11.46 7.69
N ASP A 167 -1.81 11.33 8.98
CA ASP A 167 -2.76 10.33 9.49
C ASP A 167 -4.20 10.76 9.15
N LEU A 168 -4.96 9.87 8.53
CA LEU A 168 -6.34 10.13 8.11
C LEU A 168 -7.35 9.71 9.18
N GLN A 169 -7.08 10.10 10.43
CA GLN A 169 -7.85 9.71 11.62
C GLN A 169 -7.95 8.19 11.76
N SER A 170 -6.80 7.53 11.66
CA SER A 170 -6.74 6.08 11.74
C SER A 170 -7.02 5.57 13.16
N SER A 171 -7.51 4.35 13.27
CA SER A 171 -7.93 3.76 14.55
C SER A 171 -6.76 3.50 15.50
N ASN A 172 -5.62 3.06 14.94
CA ASN A 172 -4.43 2.73 15.73
C ASN A 172 -3.37 3.86 15.72
N GLY A 173 -3.55 4.85 14.85
CA GLY A 173 -2.61 5.94 14.63
C GLY A 173 -1.45 5.54 13.72
N THR A 174 -0.86 6.56 13.11
CA THR A 174 0.41 6.47 12.36
C THR A 174 1.57 6.83 13.28
N CYS A 175 2.66 6.06 13.24
CA CYS A 175 3.89 6.42 13.93
C CYS A 175 5.05 6.61 12.97
N VAL A 176 5.97 7.50 13.31
CA VAL A 176 7.27 7.67 12.67
C VAL A 176 8.33 7.51 13.74
N ASN A 177 9.30 6.63 13.52
CA ASN A 177 10.35 6.26 14.47
C ASN A 177 9.82 5.90 15.87
N GLY A 178 8.62 5.30 15.92
CA GLY A 178 7.96 4.86 17.16
C GLY A 178 7.10 5.93 17.85
N GLN A 179 7.08 7.18 17.37
CA GLN A 179 6.24 8.25 17.93
C GLN A 179 4.97 8.45 17.08
N LYS A 180 3.80 8.50 17.72
CA LYS A 180 2.52 8.78 17.04
C LYS A 180 2.48 10.20 16.52
N VAL A 181 2.09 10.37 15.27
CA VAL A 181 2.06 11.67 14.58
C VAL A 181 0.74 11.88 13.86
N GLY A 182 0.29 13.13 13.79
CA GLY A 182 -0.85 13.53 12.95
C GLY A 182 -0.39 13.94 11.55
N GLU A 183 0.65 14.78 11.48
CA GLU A 183 1.32 15.20 10.25
C GLU A 183 2.82 15.30 10.52
N GLN A 184 3.66 14.79 9.61
CA GLN A 184 5.11 14.91 9.75
C GLN A 184 5.85 14.86 8.40
N VAL A 185 6.94 15.63 8.29
CA VAL A 185 7.90 15.52 7.18
C VAL A 185 8.82 14.31 7.39
N LEU A 186 8.94 13.48 6.37
CA LEU A 186 9.72 12.24 6.38
C LEU A 186 11.10 12.46 5.75
N LYS A 187 12.12 11.84 6.35
CA LYS A 187 13.50 11.83 5.89
C LYS A 187 13.91 10.43 5.44
N PRO A 188 14.94 10.30 4.56
CA PRO A 188 15.48 8.99 4.22
C PRO A 188 16.00 8.29 5.48
N GLY A 189 15.65 7.02 5.67
CA GLY A 189 15.98 6.22 6.84
C GLY A 189 14.87 6.17 7.91
N ASP A 190 13.86 7.04 7.83
CA ASP A 190 12.75 7.02 8.79
C ASP A 190 11.94 5.72 8.71
N LYS A 191 11.48 5.25 9.86
CA LYS A 191 10.59 4.09 9.96
C LYS A 191 9.17 4.55 10.21
N ILE A 192 8.29 4.30 9.26
CA ILE A 192 6.85 4.52 9.42
C ILE A 192 6.23 3.23 9.92
N SER A 193 5.28 3.31 10.85
CA SER A 193 4.47 2.16 11.23
C SER A 193 2.99 2.47 11.30
N PHE A 194 2.20 1.54 10.77
CA PHE A 194 0.75 1.47 10.88
C PHE A 194 0.44 0.24 11.73
N ASP A 195 0.24 0.46 13.03
CA ASP A 195 0.20 -0.63 14.00
C ASP A 195 1.45 -1.55 13.87
N HIS A 196 1.28 -2.83 13.52
CA HIS A 196 2.38 -3.79 13.37
C HIS A 196 3.06 -3.78 11.98
N LEU A 197 2.52 -3.03 11.01
CA LEU A 197 3.13 -2.88 9.69
C LEU A 197 4.21 -1.81 9.75
N THR A 198 5.42 -2.12 9.30
CA THR A 198 6.58 -1.22 9.35
C THR A 198 7.16 -1.02 7.96
N PHE A 199 7.48 0.22 7.62
CA PHE A 199 8.06 0.64 6.36
C PHE A 199 9.31 1.48 6.60
N LEU A 200 10.33 1.31 5.76
CA LEU A 200 11.52 2.14 5.74
C LEU A 200 11.41 3.16 4.60
N VAL A 201 11.58 4.43 4.92
CA VAL A 201 11.64 5.50 3.92
C VAL A 201 13.02 5.50 3.27
N ALA A 202 13.05 5.49 1.94
CA ALA A 202 14.23 5.71 1.13
C ALA A 202 13.98 6.93 0.25
N GLY A 203 14.95 7.84 0.18
CA GLY A 203 14.89 9.02 -0.68
C GLY A 203 16.03 9.05 -1.70
N PRO A 204 16.07 10.09 -2.56
CA PRO A 204 17.21 10.33 -3.43
C PRO A 204 18.51 10.36 -2.63
N VAL A 205 19.53 9.65 -3.10
CA VAL A 205 20.89 9.77 -2.54
C VAL A 205 21.38 11.19 -2.85
N GLY A 206 21.31 12.08 -1.87
CA GLY A 206 21.72 13.49 -2.01
C GLY A 206 20.68 14.54 -1.60
N ALA A 207 19.49 14.15 -1.11
CA ALA A 207 18.53 15.08 -0.53
C ALA A 207 19.02 15.54 0.87
N ALA A 208 20.06 16.38 0.88
CA ALA A 208 20.40 17.21 2.02
C ALA A 208 19.21 18.16 2.28
N VAL A 209 18.60 17.99 3.46
CA VAL A 209 17.94 19.01 4.28
C VAL A 209 17.54 20.30 3.53
N ALA A 210 16.27 20.40 3.15
CA ALA A 210 15.59 21.69 3.24
C ALA A 210 15.48 21.98 4.74
N GLN A 211 16.40 22.80 5.25
CA GLN A 211 16.28 23.40 6.57
C GLN A 211 15.05 24.30 6.58
N ASP A 212 14.40 24.30 7.73
CA ASP A 212 13.18 25.02 8.03
C ASP A 212 13.36 26.52 7.70
N ASP A 213 12.50 27.06 6.85
CA ASP A 213 12.28 28.51 6.77
C ASP A 213 11.50 28.92 8.04
N GLU A 214 12.20 28.97 9.16
CA GLU A 214 11.85 29.83 10.28
C GLU A 214 12.30 31.25 9.91
N ASP A 215 11.50 31.94 9.10
CA ASP A 215 11.56 33.40 8.97
C ASP A 215 10.93 34.01 10.23
N ASP A 216 11.70 34.05 11.33
CA ASP A 216 11.50 34.99 12.44
C ASP A 216 12.68 35.98 12.44
N ASP A 217 12.33 37.24 12.16
CA ASP A 217 12.93 38.51 12.60
C ASP A 217 14.47 38.68 12.63
N ASP A 218 14.98 39.61 11.80
CA ASP A 218 15.63 40.84 12.29
C ASP A 218 16.21 41.70 11.14
N GLU A 219 15.51 42.81 10.83
CA GLU A 219 16.09 43.97 10.16
C GLU A 219 17.16 44.59 11.07
N ALA A 220 18.44 44.32 10.80
CA ALA A 220 19.56 45.00 11.44
C ALA A 220 20.60 45.49 10.42
N THR A 221 20.31 46.67 9.87
CA THR A 221 21.25 47.75 9.49
C THR A 221 22.74 47.39 9.39
N VAL A 222 23.24 47.40 8.16
CA VAL A 222 24.65 47.34 7.76
C VAL A 222 25.48 48.44 8.45
N PHE A 223 26.41 48.06 9.34
CA PHE A 223 27.54 48.89 9.74
C PHE A 223 28.86 48.35 9.18
N ARG A 224 29.54 49.21 8.43
CA ARG A 224 30.87 48.98 7.83
C ARG A 224 31.95 48.79 8.90
N ALA A 225 32.83 47.83 8.64
CA ALA A 225 34.03 47.54 9.43
C ALA A 225 35.07 48.69 9.40
N ALA A 226 35.69 48.95 10.55
CA ALA A 226 36.98 49.65 10.66
C ALA A 226 38.00 48.75 11.40
N PRO A 227 39.31 48.79 11.08
CA PRO A 227 40.30 47.85 11.59
C PRO A 227 40.87 48.19 12.98
N ILE A 228 41.38 47.14 13.62
CA ILE A 228 41.84 46.94 15.01
C ILE A 228 43.12 47.73 15.38
N PRO A 229 43.31 48.09 16.68
CA PRO A 229 44.63 48.03 17.32
C PRO A 229 44.69 46.98 18.46
N ARG A 230 45.85 46.33 18.59
CA ARG A 230 46.11 45.15 19.44
C ARG A 230 46.81 45.51 20.78
N ALA A 231 46.33 44.89 21.87
CA ALA A 231 46.99 44.50 23.15
C ALA A 231 47.40 45.61 24.15
N PRO A 232 47.34 45.39 25.49
CA PRO A 232 48.14 44.39 26.25
C PRO A 232 47.38 43.50 27.26
N GLN A 233 48.09 42.48 27.78
CA GLN A 233 47.60 41.33 28.57
C GLN A 233 47.60 41.51 30.11
N ALA A 234 46.80 40.65 30.77
CA ALA A 234 46.91 40.03 32.12
C ALA A 234 46.46 40.85 33.37
N PRO A 235 45.88 40.24 34.45
CA PRO A 235 46.16 38.88 34.98
C PRO A 235 44.96 38.01 35.45
N LYS A 236 45.22 36.70 35.66
CA LYS A 236 44.47 35.71 36.50
C LYS A 236 44.79 35.95 38.00
N PRO A 237 44.27 35.20 39.02
CA PRO A 237 43.05 34.38 39.19
C PRO A 237 42.31 34.65 40.55
N THR A 238 41.07 34.17 40.74
CA THR A 238 40.66 33.67 42.07
C THR A 238 39.53 32.64 42.02
N VAL A 239 39.79 31.48 42.63
CA VAL A 239 38.86 30.39 42.94
C VAL A 239 38.29 30.62 44.34
N ARG A 240 36.99 30.31 44.56
CA ARG A 240 36.39 29.68 45.78
C ARG A 240 34.84 29.70 45.71
N PRO A 241 34.09 28.96 46.55
CA PRO A 241 33.86 27.52 46.48
C PRO A 241 32.35 27.15 46.50
N ILE A 242 32.03 25.88 46.29
CA ILE A 242 30.68 25.29 46.41
C ILE A 242 30.22 25.21 47.88
N PRO A 243 28.92 25.42 48.17
CA PRO A 243 28.24 24.73 49.27
C PRO A 243 27.17 23.74 48.77
N LYS A 244 27.09 22.60 49.47
CA LYS A 244 26.26 21.41 49.23
C LYS A 244 24.84 21.51 49.84
N ALA A 245 23.98 20.59 49.35
CA ALA A 245 22.89 19.85 50.02
C ALA A 245 21.58 20.66 50.24
N SER A 246 20.40 20.27 49.72
CA SER A 246 19.54 19.05 49.88
C SER A 246 18.14 19.56 50.32
N PRO A 247 17.04 18.77 50.45
CA PRO A 247 16.61 17.52 49.81
C PRO A 247 15.07 17.48 49.45
N ALA A 248 14.64 16.33 48.92
CA ALA A 248 13.36 15.62 49.16
C ALA A 248 12.01 16.10 48.56
N ALA A 249 11.40 15.22 47.75
CA ALA A 249 10.07 14.58 47.91
C ALA A 249 9.73 13.82 46.60
N GLU A 250 9.70 12.48 46.55
CA GLU A 250 8.53 11.61 46.81
C GLU A 250 7.34 11.92 45.85
N ALA A 251 6.70 10.99 45.12
CA ALA A 251 6.53 9.56 45.30
C ALA A 251 6.00 8.88 44.00
N SER A 252 6.24 7.55 43.89
CA SER A 252 5.37 6.45 43.40
C SER A 252 4.67 6.55 42.02
N VAL A 253 4.49 5.50 41.20
CA VAL A 253 4.00 4.14 41.49
C VAL A 253 4.31 3.13 40.35
N SER A 254 4.70 1.92 40.77
CA SER A 254 4.50 0.55 40.24
C SER A 254 4.45 0.21 38.72
N ALA A 255 5.35 -0.69 38.33
CA ALA A 255 5.08 -1.83 37.44
C ALA A 255 4.79 -3.10 38.31
N PRO A 256 4.28 -4.24 37.78
CA PRO A 256 5.16 -5.17 37.06
C PRO A 256 4.53 -5.99 35.91
N GLN A 257 5.42 -6.74 35.27
CA GLN A 257 5.34 -7.53 34.04
C GLN A 257 4.50 -8.83 34.10
N ALA A 258 3.99 -9.18 32.91
CA ALA A 258 3.94 -10.48 32.20
C ALA A 258 4.13 -11.83 32.94
N LYS A 259 3.31 -12.83 32.54
CA LYS A 259 3.78 -14.14 32.05
C LYS A 259 2.66 -14.99 31.41
N SER A 260 3.11 -15.77 30.42
CA SER A 260 2.47 -16.70 29.48
C SER A 260 1.82 -17.96 30.08
N LYS A 261 0.84 -18.56 29.36
CA LYS A 261 0.90 -19.89 28.68
C LYS A 261 -0.50 -20.34 28.22
N ALA A 262 -0.59 -20.84 26.98
CA ALA A 262 -1.72 -21.63 26.46
C ALA A 262 -1.67 -23.09 26.99
N PRO A 263 -2.73 -23.90 26.82
CA PRO A 263 -2.79 -24.71 25.61
C PRO A 263 -4.19 -24.92 24.99
N ILE A 264 -4.11 -25.52 23.81
CA ILE A 264 -5.09 -25.99 22.81
C ILE A 264 -6.08 -27.04 23.38
N ILE A 265 -7.37 -26.97 22.98
CA ILE A 265 -8.23 -28.15 22.77
C ILE A 265 -8.98 -28.01 21.44
N ILE A 266 -8.69 -28.94 20.54
CA ILE A 266 -9.36 -29.25 19.27
C ILE A 266 -10.38 -30.37 19.57
N GLY A 267 -11.62 -30.30 19.08
CA GLY A 267 -12.49 -31.48 19.04
C GLY A 267 -13.99 -31.23 18.77
N ALA A 268 -14.57 -32.06 17.89
CA ALA A 268 -15.97 -32.17 17.43
C ALA A 268 -16.44 -31.08 16.45
N LEU A 269 -16.30 -31.20 15.12
CA LEU A 269 -16.59 -32.31 14.18
C LEU A 269 -18.06 -32.80 14.22
N VAL A 270 -18.88 -32.13 13.40
CA VAL A 270 -19.68 -32.74 12.31
C VAL A 270 -20.23 -34.15 12.61
N VAL A 271 -21.36 -34.26 13.33
CA VAL A 271 -22.25 -35.45 13.31
C VAL A 271 -23.72 -35.03 13.46
N LEU A 272 -24.26 -34.20 12.56
CA LEU A 272 -25.71 -33.93 12.55
C LEU A 272 -26.35 -33.80 11.15
N ILE A 273 -25.73 -34.37 10.10
CA ILE A 273 -26.36 -34.45 8.77
C ILE A 273 -26.40 -35.90 8.21
N ALA A 274 -25.94 -36.90 8.97
CA ALA A 274 -25.99 -38.30 8.52
C ALA A 274 -27.27 -39.07 8.92
N VAL A 275 -28.15 -38.52 9.76
CA VAL A 275 -29.36 -39.23 10.23
C VAL A 275 -30.62 -38.88 9.42
N VAL A 276 -30.64 -37.77 8.68
CA VAL A 276 -31.83 -37.36 7.90
C VAL A 276 -31.85 -37.96 6.48
N ALA A 277 -30.70 -38.33 5.92
CA ALA A 277 -30.65 -38.96 4.58
C ALA A 277 -30.89 -40.50 4.61
N GLY A 278 -30.70 -41.15 5.75
CA GLY A 278 -30.90 -42.61 5.89
C GLY A 278 -32.37 -43.04 6.01
N ALA A 279 -33.24 -42.18 6.55
CA ALA A 279 -34.65 -42.51 6.76
C ALA A 279 -35.52 -42.35 5.50
N ALA A 280 -35.10 -41.53 4.52
CA ALA A 280 -35.84 -41.34 3.28
C ALA A 280 -35.60 -42.44 2.23
N PHE A 281 -34.49 -43.18 2.33
CA PHE A 281 -34.13 -44.21 1.34
C PHE A 281 -34.77 -45.59 1.63
N MET A 282 -35.21 -45.86 2.87
CA MET A 282 -35.84 -47.14 3.24
C MET A 282 -37.38 -47.21 3.08
N MET A 283 -38.04 -46.15 2.59
CA MET A 283 -39.49 -46.16 2.33
C MET A 283 -39.89 -46.25 0.85
N LEU A 284 -38.93 -46.44 -0.07
CA LEU A 284 -39.23 -46.54 -1.52
C LEU A 284 -39.05 -47.94 -2.13
N GLN A 285 -38.83 -49.00 -1.34
CA GLN A 285 -38.71 -50.38 -1.85
C GLN A 285 -39.51 -51.43 -1.05
N LYS A 286 -40.74 -51.10 -0.68
CA LYS A 286 -41.73 -52.13 -0.29
C LYS A 286 -43.05 -51.90 -1.01
#